data_AF-A0A9J7ZRU9-F1
#
_entry.id   AF-A0A9J7ZRU9-F1
#
_cell.length_a   1.000
_cell.length_b   1.000
_cell.length_c   1.000
_cell.angle_alpha   90.00
_cell.angle_beta   90.00
_cell.angle_gamma   90.00
#
_symmetry.space_group_name_H-M   'P 1'
#
loop_
_entity.id
_entity.type
_entity.pdbx_description
1 polymer ?
#
loop_
_entity_poly.entity_id
_entity_poly.type
_entity_poly.pdbx_seq_one_letter_code
_entity_poly.pdbx_strand_id
1 'polypeptide(L)'
;MSTSNFKNKCVTQVNCIYCDSLLCMRGMKAVLLADTEIELFSTDIPPNRTVDFVASYYSTESCKCKLRDIACLKWCFCLSGSFCTFSGNVVGYHVVAPCKPCLLSCNNGHFWMFNSEAVSTINRLDATGQNLLLWGDLPELEGSDDESLDSLSEEEYLR
;
A
#
# COMPACT_ATOMS: atom_id res chain seq x y z
N MET A 1 -20.12 8.82 15.91
CA MET A 1 -18.76 8.54 15.40
C MET A 1 -18.76 8.97 13.95
N SER A 2 -18.03 10.04 13.61
CA SER A 2 -17.93 10.52 12.23
C SER A 2 -17.27 9.44 11.39
N THR A 3 -18.02 8.77 10.54
CA THR A 3 -17.47 7.91 9.49
C THR A 3 -16.57 8.81 8.64
N SER A 4 -15.26 8.70 8.83
CA SER A 4 -14.27 9.35 7.99
C SER A 4 -14.60 8.96 6.56
N ASN A 5 -15.07 9.94 5.77
CA ASN A 5 -15.69 9.66 4.48
C ASN A 5 -14.59 9.46 3.42
N PHE A 6 -13.86 8.34 3.55
CA PHE A 6 -12.83 7.93 2.59
C PHE A 6 -13.42 7.68 1.20
N LYS A 7 -14.74 7.52 1.06
CA LYS A 7 -15.43 7.34 -0.23
C LYS A 7 -15.23 8.52 -1.18
N ASN A 8 -15.07 9.73 -0.66
CA ASN A 8 -14.86 10.93 -1.47
C ASN A 8 -13.39 11.15 -1.85
N LYS A 9 -12.48 10.25 -1.46
CA LYS A 9 -11.07 10.34 -1.88
C LYS A 9 -10.94 9.92 -3.33
N CYS A 10 -9.97 10.49 -4.03
CA CYS A 10 -9.65 10.08 -5.38
C CYS A 10 -8.90 8.74 -5.37
N VAL A 11 -9.20 7.92 -6.37
CA VAL A 11 -8.44 6.71 -6.66
C VAL A 11 -7.23 7.10 -7.50
N THR A 12 -6.07 6.64 -7.08
CA THR A 12 -4.79 7.04 -7.63
C THR A 12 -4.04 5.83 -8.17
N GLN A 13 -3.50 5.95 -9.38
CA GLN A 13 -2.50 5.05 -9.90
C GLN A 13 -1.16 5.37 -9.25
N VAL A 14 -0.43 4.34 -8.81
CA VAL A 14 0.87 4.45 -8.15
C VAL A 14 1.92 3.71 -8.99
N ASN A 15 2.99 4.40 -9.34
CA ASN A 15 4.10 3.91 -10.14
C ASN A 15 5.41 4.02 -9.35
N CYS A 16 6.34 3.10 -9.58
CA CYS A 16 7.67 3.16 -8.99
C CYS A 16 8.52 4.23 -9.68
N ILE A 17 9.11 5.18 -8.94
CA ILE A 17 9.94 6.24 -9.56
C ILE A 17 11.23 5.74 -10.20
N TYR A 18 11.69 4.55 -9.80
CA TYR A 18 12.97 4.00 -10.24
C TYR A 18 12.88 3.26 -11.57
N CYS A 19 11.67 2.88 -11.99
CA CYS A 19 11.46 2.02 -13.17
C CYS A 19 10.17 2.29 -13.93
N ASP A 20 9.39 3.28 -13.49
CA ASP A 20 8.06 3.67 -13.98
C ASP A 20 6.99 2.57 -13.97
N SER A 21 7.31 1.38 -13.44
CA SER A 21 6.38 0.28 -13.42
C SER A 21 5.17 0.57 -12.53
N LEU A 22 4.01 0.12 -13.01
CA LEU A 22 2.77 0.19 -12.27
C LEU A 22 2.85 -0.70 -11.02
N LEU A 23 2.72 -0.10 -9.84
CA LEU A 23 2.68 -0.81 -8.56
C LEU A 23 1.24 -1.14 -8.17
N CYS A 24 0.33 -0.17 -8.30
CA CYS A 24 -1.08 -0.35 -7.97
C CYS A 24 -1.99 0.63 -8.76
N MET A 25 -3.22 0.20 -9.07
CA MET A 25 -4.27 1.01 -9.71
C MET A 25 -5.31 1.56 -8.72
N ARG A 26 -5.28 1.12 -7.46
CA ARG A 26 -6.23 1.47 -6.39
C ARG A 26 -5.47 2.04 -5.19
N GLY A 27 -4.70 3.10 -5.45
CA GLY A 27 -4.02 3.87 -4.42
C GLY A 27 -4.93 4.95 -3.81
N MET A 28 -4.77 5.20 -2.52
CA MET A 28 -5.41 6.28 -1.78
C MET A 28 -4.32 7.11 -1.12
N LYS A 29 -4.30 8.43 -1.39
CA LYS A 29 -3.44 9.35 -0.65
C LYS A 29 -3.79 9.30 0.84
N ALA A 30 -2.79 9.08 1.67
CA ALA A 30 -2.88 8.95 3.11
C ALA A 30 -1.76 9.75 3.80
N VAL A 31 -1.83 9.83 5.12
CA VAL A 31 -0.78 10.38 5.98
C VAL A 31 -0.51 9.41 7.13
N LEU A 32 0.69 9.41 7.70
CA LEU A 32 0.95 8.61 8.90
C LEU A 32 0.08 9.10 10.06
N LEU A 33 -0.48 8.16 10.82
CA LEU A 33 -1.26 8.49 12.02
C LEU A 33 -0.39 9.11 13.12
N ALA A 34 0.87 8.70 13.19
CA ALA A 34 1.84 9.23 14.16
C ALA A 34 2.47 10.56 13.73
N ASP A 35 2.43 10.88 12.44
CA ASP A 35 3.04 12.09 11.87
C ASP A 35 2.31 12.48 10.57
N THR A 36 1.43 13.48 10.66
CA THR A 36 0.61 13.88 9.52
C THR A 36 1.36 14.68 8.45
N GLU A 37 2.62 15.05 8.70
CA GLU A 37 3.47 15.70 7.70
C GLU A 37 4.00 14.68 6.68
N ILE A 38 4.06 13.40 7.07
CA ILE A 38 4.50 12.32 6.20
C ILE A 38 3.34 11.84 5.34
N GLU A 39 3.37 12.24 4.07
CA GLU A 39 2.44 11.77 3.05
C GLU A 39 2.82 10.37 2.53
N LEU A 40 1.81 9.54 2.31
CA LEU A 40 1.94 8.18 1.80
C LEU A 40 0.83 7.88 0.79
N PHE A 41 0.93 6.74 0.12
CA PHE A 41 -0.18 6.15 -0.61
C PHE A 41 -0.49 4.77 -0.04
N SER A 42 -1.76 4.42 0.08
CA SER A 42 -2.21 3.15 0.65
C SER A 42 -3.10 2.40 -0.34
N THR A 43 -3.18 1.09 -0.24
CA THR A 43 -4.08 0.30 -1.10
C THR A 43 -4.78 -0.82 -0.34
N ASP A 44 -6.01 -1.12 -0.77
CA ASP A 44 -6.88 -2.18 -0.28
C ASP A 44 -6.51 -3.57 -0.85
N ILE A 45 -5.67 -3.63 -1.89
CA ILE A 45 -5.28 -4.89 -2.54
C ILE A 45 -3.79 -5.16 -2.32
N PRO A 46 -3.38 -6.41 -2.01
CA PRO A 46 -1.98 -6.78 -2.08
C PRO A 46 -1.42 -6.52 -3.49
N PRO A 47 -0.34 -5.73 -3.63
CA PRO A 47 0.31 -5.47 -4.92
C PRO A 47 0.95 -6.75 -5.49
N ASN A 48 0.14 -7.56 -6.17
CA ASN A 48 0.54 -8.86 -6.66
C ASN A 48 1.54 -8.74 -7.82
N ARG A 49 2.67 -9.46 -7.73
CA ARG A 49 3.70 -9.65 -8.77
C ARG A 49 4.53 -8.41 -9.14
N THR A 50 4.28 -7.26 -8.52
CA THR A 50 5.02 -6.01 -8.78
C THR A 50 5.99 -5.67 -7.65
N VAL A 51 5.71 -6.13 -6.44
CA VAL A 51 6.58 -5.99 -5.27
C VAL A 51 6.74 -7.32 -4.53
N ASP A 52 7.77 -7.43 -3.71
CA ASP A 52 7.96 -8.53 -2.76
C ASP A 52 8.50 -7.97 -1.44
N PHE A 53 8.37 -8.77 -0.38
CA PHE A 53 8.91 -8.44 0.91
C PHE A 53 10.44 -8.46 0.90
N VAL A 54 11.02 -7.44 1.51
CA VAL A 54 12.45 -7.36 1.78
C VAL A 54 12.68 -7.09 3.27
N ALA A 55 13.92 -7.33 3.70
CA ALA A 55 14.34 -7.18 5.08
C ALA A 55 13.57 -8.04 6.10
N SER A 56 14.00 -7.91 7.35
CA SER A 56 13.36 -8.53 8.51
C SER A 56 12.22 -7.64 9.04
N TYR A 57 11.33 -8.23 9.81
CA TYR A 57 10.30 -7.49 10.53
C TYR A 57 10.91 -6.45 11.47
N TYR A 58 10.27 -5.28 11.56
CA TYR A 58 10.63 -4.25 12.52
C TYR A 58 9.39 -3.65 13.14
N SER A 59 9.54 -2.96 14.27
CA SER A 59 8.47 -2.22 14.93
C SER A 59 8.78 -0.73 14.88
N THR A 60 7.76 0.12 14.71
CA THR A 60 8.01 1.56 14.79
C THR A 60 8.16 2.01 16.24
N GLU A 61 8.88 3.10 16.46
CA GLU A 61 9.05 3.66 17.79
C GLU A 61 7.79 4.41 18.23
N SER A 62 7.14 5.10 17.29
CA SER A 62 5.94 5.91 17.49
C SER A 62 4.67 5.09 17.72
N CYS A 63 4.57 3.89 17.14
CA CYS A 63 3.50 2.94 17.43
C CYS A 63 4.02 1.50 17.42
N LYS A 64 3.44 0.60 18.21
CA LYS A 64 3.94 -0.80 18.29
C LYS A 64 3.48 -1.67 17.12
N CYS A 65 3.27 -1.09 15.93
CA CYS A 65 2.93 -1.83 14.73
C CYS A 65 4.15 -2.61 14.24
N LYS A 66 3.96 -3.89 13.87
CA LYS A 66 4.99 -4.69 13.20
C LYS A 66 4.88 -4.47 11.70
N LEU A 67 5.97 -4.03 11.07
CA LEU A 67 6.06 -3.70 9.66
C LEU A 67 7.05 -4.62 8.95
N ARG A 68 6.93 -4.69 7.63
CA ARG A 68 7.92 -5.31 6.74
C ARG A 68 8.01 -4.52 5.45
N ASP A 69 9.22 -4.22 5.02
CA ASP A 69 9.45 -3.43 3.80
C ASP A 69 9.08 -4.23 2.55
N ILE A 70 8.65 -3.51 1.52
CA ILE A 70 8.36 -4.05 0.19
C ILE A 70 9.22 -3.36 -0.85
N ALA A 71 9.78 -4.14 -1.77
CA ALA A 71 10.63 -3.64 -2.85
C ALA A 71 10.04 -3.96 -4.23
N CYS A 72 10.28 -3.07 -5.20
CA CYS A 72 9.85 -3.26 -6.58
C CYS A 72 10.61 -4.41 -7.26
N LEU A 73 9.87 -5.36 -7.83
CA LEU A 73 10.41 -6.54 -8.51
C LEU A 73 10.64 -6.37 -10.02
N LYS A 74 10.34 -5.20 -10.59
CA LYS A 74 10.46 -5.04 -12.05
C LYS A 74 11.92 -4.89 -12.47
N TRP A 75 12.27 -5.62 -13.51
CA TRP A 75 13.54 -5.48 -14.22
C TRP A 75 13.52 -4.18 -15.02
N CYS A 76 14.51 -3.32 -14.80
CA CYS A 76 14.72 -2.13 -15.61
C CYS A 76 15.61 -2.47 -16.80
N PHE A 77 15.25 -1.99 -17.99
CA PHE A 77 16.18 -1.92 -19.10
C PHE A 77 17.15 -0.77 -18.82
N CYS A 78 18.43 -1.08 -18.56
CA CYS A 78 19.45 -0.04 -18.56
C CYS A 78 19.61 0.49 -19.99
N LEU A 79 19.65 1.82 -20.14
CA LEU A 79 19.80 2.54 -21.41
C LEU A 79 21.08 2.15 -22.19
N SER A 80 21.99 1.38 -21.59
CA SER A 80 23.22 0.85 -22.20
C SER A 80 23.07 -0.52 -22.89
N GLY A 81 21.87 -1.10 -22.94
CA GLY A 81 21.56 -2.21 -23.85
C GLY A 81 22.26 -3.55 -23.57
N SER A 82 22.81 -3.79 -22.37
CA SER A 82 23.50 -5.06 -22.10
C SER A 82 23.29 -5.68 -20.71
N PHE A 83 22.64 -5.01 -19.77
CA PHE A 83 22.24 -5.62 -18.50
C PHE A 83 20.85 -5.15 -18.09
N CYS A 84 19.94 -6.10 -17.90
CA CYS A 84 18.73 -5.85 -17.12
C CYS A 84 19.14 -5.95 -15.65
N THR A 85 18.68 -5.05 -14.80
CA THR A 85 18.87 -5.13 -13.34
C THR A 85 17.51 -5.04 -12.68
N PHE A 86 17.28 -5.86 -11.65
CA PHE A 86 16.11 -5.69 -10.79
C PHE A 86 16.16 -4.31 -10.14
N SER A 87 15.03 -3.59 -10.13
CA SER A 87 14.96 -2.33 -9.39
C SER A 87 15.37 -2.57 -7.94
N GLY A 88 14.73 -3.52 -7.25
CA GLY A 88 15.07 -3.92 -5.89
C GLY A 88 14.95 -2.81 -4.85
N ASN A 89 14.51 -1.63 -5.25
CA ASN A 89 14.37 -0.47 -4.39
C ASN A 89 13.13 -0.63 -3.52
N VAL A 90 13.27 -0.31 -2.23
CA VAL A 90 12.17 -0.22 -1.28
C VAL A 90 11.21 0.86 -1.76
N VAL A 91 9.94 0.51 -1.92
CA VAL A 91 8.88 1.43 -2.36
C VAL A 91 7.85 1.69 -1.27
N GLY A 92 7.93 0.98 -0.15
CA GLY A 92 6.97 1.09 0.93
C GLY A 92 7.09 -0.04 1.93
N TYR A 93 6.00 -0.29 2.66
CA TYR A 93 5.93 -1.33 3.67
C TYR A 93 4.52 -1.92 3.79
N HIS A 94 4.45 -3.11 4.37
CA HIS A 94 3.23 -3.77 4.78
C HIS A 94 3.11 -3.77 6.31
N VAL A 95 1.94 -3.43 6.82
CA VAL A 95 1.60 -3.53 8.24
C VAL A 95 1.22 -4.98 8.53
N VAL A 96 2.19 -5.77 9.01
CA VAL A 96 2.03 -7.19 9.32
C VAL A 96 1.14 -7.40 10.55
N ALA A 97 1.33 -6.57 11.59
CA ALA A 97 0.48 -6.59 12.77
C ALA A 97 0.23 -5.16 13.26
N PRO A 98 -0.99 -4.64 13.11
CA PRO A 98 -1.33 -3.31 13.63
C PRO A 98 -1.47 -3.35 15.16
N CYS A 99 -1.03 -2.30 15.84
CA CYS A 99 -1.29 -2.15 17.28
C CYS A 99 -2.73 -1.67 17.55
N LYS A 100 -3.27 -1.98 18.73
CA LYS A 100 -4.63 -1.58 19.13
C LYS A 100 -4.91 -0.07 18.98
N PRO A 101 -4.01 0.86 19.38
CA PRO A 101 -4.24 2.29 19.16
C PRO A 101 -4.44 2.68 17.70
N CYS A 102 -3.66 2.11 16.77
CA CYS A 102 -3.80 2.38 15.34
C CYS A 102 -5.10 1.81 14.77
N LEU A 103 -5.52 0.62 15.23
CA LEU A 103 -6.81 0.01 14.84
C LEU A 103 -8.02 0.83 15.29
N LEU A 104 -7.95 1.42 16.49
CA LEU A 104 -9.03 2.24 17.07
C LEU A 104 -9.02 3.70 16.59
N SER A 105 -7.94 4.11 15.91
CA SER A 105 -7.80 5.44 15.34
C SER A 105 -8.54 5.56 14.00
N CYS A 106 -8.62 6.77 13.46
CA CYS A 106 -9.19 7.03 12.14
C CYS A 106 -8.25 6.51 11.03
N ASN A 107 -8.41 5.25 10.62
CA ASN A 107 -7.69 4.63 9.51
C ASN A 107 -8.65 4.23 8.38
N ASN A 108 -8.11 3.97 7.19
CA ASN A 108 -8.87 3.52 6.01
C ASN A 108 -8.88 1.98 5.85
N GLY A 109 -8.38 1.23 6.83
CA GLY A 109 -8.31 -0.24 6.79
C GLY A 109 -7.23 -0.82 5.88
N HIS A 110 -6.39 0.00 5.24
CA HIS A 110 -5.35 -0.49 4.33
C HIS A 110 -4.09 -0.92 5.10
N PHE A 111 -3.52 -2.06 4.69
CA PHE A 111 -2.30 -2.61 5.29
C PHE A 111 -1.06 -2.46 4.39
N TRP A 112 -1.23 -1.98 3.16
CA TRP A 112 -0.16 -1.80 2.20
C TRP A 112 0.07 -0.32 1.96
N MET A 113 1.29 0.13 2.24
CA MET A 113 1.69 1.53 2.18
C MET A 113 2.85 1.69 1.20
N PHE A 114 2.82 2.75 0.42
CA PHE A 114 3.87 3.21 -0.48
C PHE A 114 4.39 4.56 0.01
N ASN A 115 5.72 4.68 0.09
CA ASN A 115 6.38 5.92 0.49
C ASN A 115 6.27 6.94 -0.65
N SER A 116 5.78 8.14 -0.36
CA SER A 116 5.60 9.21 -1.37
C SER A 116 6.91 9.56 -2.09
N GLU A 117 8.05 9.47 -1.41
CA GLU A 117 9.37 9.70 -1.99
C GLU A 117 9.84 8.60 -2.97
N ALA A 118 9.19 7.44 -2.96
CA ALA A 118 9.57 6.28 -3.78
C ALA A 118 8.55 5.97 -4.90
N VAL A 119 7.47 6.76 -5.00
CA VAL A 119 6.40 6.56 -5.99
C VAL A 119 5.99 7.85 -6.70
N SER A 120 5.63 7.72 -7.97
CA SER A 120 4.92 8.75 -8.72
C SER A 120 3.44 8.36 -8.83
N THR A 121 2.56 9.34 -8.98
CA THR A 121 1.12 9.10 -8.89
C THR A 121 0.30 9.88 -9.90
N ILE A 122 -0.78 9.28 -10.37
CA ILE A 122 -1.74 9.89 -11.30
C ILE A 122 -3.15 9.61 -10.80
N ASN A 123 -3.98 10.64 -10.61
CA ASN A 123 -5.38 10.44 -10.27
C ASN A 123 -6.11 9.79 -11.45
N ARG A 124 -6.89 8.75 -11.16
CA ARG A 124 -7.67 8.04 -12.17
C ARG A 124 -8.93 8.80 -12.52
N LEU A 125 -9.33 8.71 -13.77
CA LEU A 125 -10.63 9.18 -14.24
C LEU A 125 -11.66 8.06 -14.12
N ASP A 126 -12.93 8.43 -13.96
CA ASP A 126 -14.07 7.52 -14.03
C ASP A 126 -14.26 6.95 -15.46
N ALA A 127 -15.25 6.07 -15.64
CA ALA A 127 -15.53 5.46 -16.94
C ALA A 127 -15.97 6.48 -18.03
N THR A 128 -16.38 7.69 -17.64
CA THR A 128 -16.74 8.76 -18.57
C THR A 128 -15.52 9.52 -19.08
N GLY A 129 -14.39 9.45 -18.34
CA GLY A 129 -13.18 10.21 -18.62
C GLY A 129 -13.30 11.70 -18.29
N GLN A 130 -14.40 12.15 -17.66
CA GLN A 130 -14.64 13.56 -17.37
C GLN A 130 -14.41 13.92 -15.90
N ASN A 131 -14.59 12.98 -14.97
CA ASN A 131 -14.39 13.22 -13.54
C ASN A 131 -13.30 12.31 -12.97
N LEU A 132 -12.79 12.70 -11.79
CA LEU A 132 -11.91 11.84 -11.00
C LEU A 132 -12.70 10.66 -10.44
N LEU A 133 -12.15 9.46 -10.57
CA LEU A 133 -12.70 8.26 -9.95
C LEU A 133 -12.58 8.37 -8.43
N LEU A 134 -13.69 8.21 -7.73
CA LEU A 134 -13.72 8.23 -6.28
C LEU A 134 -13.74 6.82 -5.70
N TRP A 135 -13.23 6.70 -4.47
CA TRP A 135 -13.19 5.42 -3.75
C TRP A 135 -14.57 4.82 -3.51
N GLY A 136 -15.60 5.66 -3.33
CA GLY A 136 -16.99 5.23 -3.17
C GLY A 136 -17.60 4.57 -4.40
N ASP A 137 -17.00 4.79 -5.58
CA ASP A 137 -17.48 4.30 -6.87
C ASP A 137 -16.70 3.08 -7.36
N LEU A 138 -15.74 2.60 -6.57
CA LEU A 138 -14.97 1.39 -6.90
C LEU A 138 -15.83 0.13 -6.71
N PRO A 139 -15.68 -0.87 -7.59
CA PRO A 139 -16.28 -2.18 -7.34
C PRO A 139 -15.67 -2.78 -6.07
N GLU A 140 -16.51 -3.50 -5.32
CA GLU A 140 -16.07 -4.37 -4.23
C GLU A 140 -15.10 -5.42 -4.80
N LEU A 141 -14.12 -5.79 -3.98
CA LEU A 141 -13.20 -6.86 -4.36
C LEU A 141 -14.00 -8.17 -4.25
N GLU A 142 -14.17 -8.86 -5.37
CA GLU A 142 -14.66 -10.24 -5.34
C GLU A 142 -13.70 -11.04 -4.45
N GLY A 143 -14.24 -11.73 -3.44
CA GLY A 143 -13.46 -12.41 -2.42
C GLY A 143 -12.41 -13.31 -3.06
N SER A 144 -11.13 -13.04 -2.78
CA SER A 144 -10.13 -14.09 -2.89
C SER A 144 -10.52 -15.13 -1.86
N ASP A 145 -11.04 -16.27 -2.32
CA ASP A 145 -11.44 -17.39 -1.47
C ASP A 145 -10.38 -17.65 -0.38
N ASP A 146 -10.89 -17.81 0.84
CA ASP A 146 -10.19 -18.24 2.05
C ASP A 146 -9.33 -19.49 1.79
N GLU A 147 -8.04 -19.33 1.53
CA GLU A 147 -7.06 -20.42 1.60
C GLU A 147 -5.75 -19.87 2.20
N SER A 148 -5.78 -19.52 3.50
CA SER A 148 -4.60 -19.55 4.41
C SER A 148 -4.89 -19.19 5.89
N LEU A 149 -6.15 -19.03 6.31
CA LEU A 149 -6.49 -18.71 7.71
C LEU A 149 -6.68 -19.91 8.64
N ASP A 150 -6.48 -21.15 8.18
CA ASP A 150 -6.40 -22.32 9.06
C ASP A 150 -4.96 -22.58 9.51
N SER A 151 -4.46 -21.81 10.51
CA SER A 151 -3.56 -22.31 11.58
C SER A 151 -2.87 -21.21 12.42
N LEU A 152 -3.49 -20.07 12.70
CA LEU A 152 -2.98 -19.17 13.76
C LEU A 152 -4.01 -19.10 14.87
N SER A 153 -3.84 -19.97 15.87
CA SER A 153 -4.60 -19.98 17.12
C SER A 153 -4.63 -18.60 17.76
N GLU A 154 -5.78 -18.23 18.32
CA GLU A 154 -6.09 -16.95 18.97
C GLU A 154 -5.17 -16.53 20.15
N GLU A 155 -4.11 -17.28 20.44
CA GLU A 155 -3.19 -17.03 21.57
C GLU A 155 -2.01 -16.09 21.28
N GLU A 156 -1.75 -15.69 20.02
CA GLU A 156 -0.60 -14.81 19.71
C GLU A 156 -0.94 -13.31 19.74
N TYR A 157 -2.21 -12.93 19.86
CA TYR A 157 -2.61 -11.51 19.94
C TYR A 157 -2.36 -10.84 21.30
N LEU A 158 -1.81 -11.59 22.27
CA LEU A 158 -1.57 -11.15 23.65
C LEU A 158 -0.12 -11.32 24.13
N ARG A 159 0.87 -11.49 23.24
CA ARG A 159 2.28 -11.54 23.62
C ARG A 159 3.13 -10.50 22.90
#